data_AF-A0A2C9ZP15-F1
#
_entry.id   AF-A0A2C9ZP15-F1
#
_cell.length_a   1.000
_cell.length_b   1.000
_cell.length_c   1.000
_cell.angle_alpha   90.00
_cell.angle_beta   90.00
_cell.angle_gamma   90.00
#
_symmetry.space_group_name_H-M   'P 1'
#
loop_
_entity.id
_entity.type
_entity.pdbx_description
1 polymer ?
#
loop_
_entity_poly.entity_id
_entity_poly.type
_entity_poly.pdbx_seq_one_letter_code
_entity_poly.pdbx_strand_id
1 'polypeptide(L)'
;MTIKNIQEEIVEEFSMFDDWMDRYEYIIELGKKLPLIKEEFKTEDNIIKGCQSKVWLQGEQADDKIVFTADSDAILTKGIIAILIRAFSNQKAADILSADMDFIDEIGLKEHLSPTRANGLVSMIKNIKMYALAFDAKN
;
A
#
# COMPACT_ATOMS: atom_id res chain seq x y z
N MET A 1 -5.84 -1.17 16.04
CA MET A 1 -4.49 -1.76 16.07
C MET A 1 -3.49 -0.71 15.61
N THR A 2 -2.27 -0.76 16.12
CA THR A 2 -1.19 0.13 15.66
C THR A 2 -0.69 -0.31 14.28
N ILE A 3 -0.01 0.58 13.55
CA ILE A 3 0.65 0.23 12.28
C ILE A 3 1.60 -0.96 12.50
N LYS A 4 2.41 -0.92 13.56
CA LYS A 4 3.37 -1.97 13.87
C LYS A 4 2.72 -3.34 14.04
N ASN A 5 1.61 -3.44 14.76
CA ASN A 5 0.93 -4.73 14.91
C ASN A 5 0.36 -5.25 13.60
N ILE A 6 -0.12 -4.37 12.72
CA ILE A 6 -0.60 -4.79 11.40
C ILE A 6 0.56 -5.26 10.52
N GLN A 7 1.71 -4.59 10.60
CA GLN A 7 2.93 -5.01 9.91
C GLN A 7 3.41 -6.38 10.40
N GLU A 8 3.44 -6.61 11.72
CA GLU A 8 3.79 -7.91 12.32
C GLU A 8 2.85 -9.02 11.83
N GLU A 9 1.53 -8.79 11.80
CA GLU A 9 0.58 -9.76 11.24
C GLU A 9 0.83 -10.07 9.76
N ILE A 10 1.13 -9.04 8.96
CA ILE A 10 1.45 -9.22 7.54
C ILE A 10 2.73 -10.08 7.41
N VAL A 11 3.76 -9.81 8.20
CA VAL A 11 4.99 -10.61 8.19
C VAL A 11 4.72 -12.05 8.60
N GLU A 12 3.96 -12.27 9.67
CA GLU A 12 3.58 -13.60 10.13
C GLU A 12 2.84 -14.39 9.04
N GLU A 13 1.86 -13.77 8.36
CA GLU A 13 1.15 -14.40 7.24
C GLU A 13 2.08 -14.80 6.09
N PHE A 14 2.99 -13.90 5.69
CA PHE A 14 3.93 -14.18 4.61
C PHE A 14 4.99 -15.24 5.00
N SER A 15 5.31 -15.35 6.30
CA SER A 15 6.23 -16.35 6.83
C SER A 15 5.68 -17.78 6.77
N MET A 16 4.37 -17.94 6.60
CA MET A 16 3.74 -19.26 6.43
C MET A 16 4.01 -19.89 5.04
N PHE A 17 4.56 -19.12 4.10
CA PHE A 17 4.85 -19.57 2.74
C PHE A 17 6.35 -19.81 2.55
N ASP A 18 6.69 -21.04 2.19
CA ASP A 18 8.07 -21.49 1.94
C ASP A 18 8.57 -21.10 0.53
N ASP A 19 7.67 -21.01 -0.46
CA ASP A 19 8.00 -20.65 -1.84
C ASP A 19 7.48 -19.27 -2.25
N TRP A 20 8.20 -18.64 -3.17
CA TRP A 20 7.83 -17.33 -3.70
C TRP A 20 6.52 -17.34 -4.50
N MET A 21 6.20 -18.43 -5.20
CA MET A 21 4.95 -18.50 -5.97
C MET A 21 3.72 -18.43 -5.07
N ASP A 22 3.76 -19.08 -3.91
CA ASP A 22 2.64 -19.03 -2.96
C ASP A 22 2.46 -17.60 -2.40
N ARG A 23 3.57 -16.92 -2.07
CA ARG A 23 3.54 -15.49 -1.68
C ARG A 23 2.98 -14.62 -2.80
N TYR A 24 3.38 -14.89 -4.04
CA TYR A 24 2.89 -14.18 -5.22
C TYR A 24 1.37 -14.34 -5.35
N GLU A 25 0.85 -15.56 -5.25
CA GLU A 25 -0.59 -15.82 -5.29
C GLU A 25 -1.30 -15.11 -4.14
N TYR A 26 -0.73 -15.13 -2.93
CA TYR A 26 -1.28 -14.42 -1.79
C TYR A 26 -1.39 -12.91 -2.03
N ILE A 27 -0.36 -12.29 -2.61
CA ILE A 27 -0.39 -10.87 -3.01
C ILE A 27 -1.56 -10.60 -3.97
N ILE A 28 -1.78 -11.47 -4.96
CA ILE A 28 -2.90 -11.33 -5.89
C ILE A 28 -4.26 -11.42 -5.16
N GLU A 29 -4.41 -12.36 -4.23
CA GLU A 29 -5.63 -12.50 -3.44
C GLU A 29 -5.91 -11.28 -2.56
N LEU A 30 -4.88 -10.68 -1.96
CA LEU A 30 -5.01 -9.41 -1.25
C LEU A 30 -5.51 -8.30 -2.17
N GLY A 31 -4.97 -8.23 -3.40
CA GLY A 31 -5.40 -7.29 -4.42
C GLY A 31 -6.87 -7.47 -4.83
N LYS A 32 -7.38 -8.70 -4.89
CA LYS A 32 -8.80 -8.99 -5.18
C LYS A 32 -9.74 -8.58 -4.05
N LYS A 33 -9.28 -8.66 -2.80
CA LYS A 33 -10.04 -8.26 -1.60
C LYS A 33 -10.02 -6.76 -1.33
N LEU A 34 -9.14 -6.02 -2.01
CA LEU A 34 -9.05 -4.57 -1.87
C LEU A 34 -10.39 -3.90 -2.23
N PRO A 35 -10.97 -3.06 -1.34
CA PRO A 35 -12.19 -2.33 -1.67
C PRO A 35 -12.04 -1.52 -2.95
N LEU A 36 -13.12 -1.49 -3.75
CA LEU A 36 -13.11 -0.75 -5.01
C LEU A 36 -12.98 0.75 -4.76
N ILE A 37 -12.03 1.38 -5.45
CA ILE A 37 -11.98 2.83 -5.56
C ILE A 37 -13.23 3.31 -6.30
N LYS A 38 -13.86 4.40 -5.83
CA LYS A 38 -15.00 5.00 -6.52
C LYS A 38 -14.55 5.52 -7.89
N GLU A 39 -15.43 5.40 -8.89
CA GLU A 39 -15.10 5.78 -10.28
C GLU A 39 -14.69 7.26 -10.41
N GLU A 40 -15.29 8.14 -9.60
CA GLU A 40 -14.95 9.57 -9.54
C GLU A 40 -13.50 9.84 -9.13
N PHE A 41 -12.84 8.89 -8.47
CA PHE A 41 -11.44 8.98 -8.06
C PHE A 41 -10.48 8.31 -9.04
N LYS A 42 -10.96 7.70 -10.14
CA LYS A 42 -10.12 7.16 -11.21
C LYS A 42 -9.70 8.25 -12.21
N THR A 43 -9.14 9.33 -11.69
CA THR A 43 -8.67 10.48 -12.48
C THR A 43 -7.16 10.45 -12.64
N GLU A 44 -6.63 11.22 -13.60
CA GLU A 44 -5.17 11.34 -13.81
C GLU A 44 -4.46 11.98 -12.61
N ASP A 45 -5.14 12.82 -11.82
CA ASP A 45 -4.58 13.45 -10.62
C ASP A 45 -4.32 12.44 -9.50
N ASN A 46 -5.12 11.37 -9.43
CA ASN A 46 -4.97 10.30 -8.44
C ASN A 46 -3.98 9.21 -8.90
N ILE A 47 -3.37 9.34 -10.08
CA ILE A 47 -2.38 8.38 -10.56
C ILE A 47 -1.04 8.60 -9.86
N ILE A 48 -0.54 7.52 -9.25
CA ILE A 48 0.81 7.45 -8.72
C ILE A 48 1.82 7.44 -9.86
N LYS A 49 2.59 8.54 -9.98
CA LYS A 49 3.68 8.65 -10.95
C LYS A 49 4.86 7.76 -10.57
N GLY A 50 5.52 7.16 -11.57
CA GLY A 50 6.69 6.29 -11.39
C GLY A 50 6.37 4.80 -11.32
N CYS A 51 5.09 4.42 -11.30
CA CYS A 51 4.66 3.04 -11.56
C CYS A 51 4.62 2.78 -13.08
N GLN A 52 5.01 1.58 -13.51
CA GLN A 52 4.85 1.16 -14.91
C GLN A 52 3.38 0.95 -15.29
N SER A 53 2.63 0.31 -14.39
CA SER A 53 1.18 0.14 -14.44
C SER A 53 0.49 1.34 -13.81
N LYS A 54 -0.73 1.70 -14.25
CA LYS A 54 -1.50 2.75 -13.59
C LYS A 54 -1.91 2.28 -12.19
N VAL A 55 -1.73 3.15 -11.21
CA VAL A 55 -2.19 2.94 -9.84
C VAL A 55 -2.91 4.20 -9.42
N TRP A 56 -4.20 4.09 -9.16
CA TRP A 56 -4.98 5.17 -8.57
C TRP A 56 -4.99 4.99 -7.06
N LEU A 57 -4.71 6.06 -6.33
CA LEU A 57 -4.78 6.10 -4.87
C LEU A 57 -5.57 7.32 -4.46
N GLN A 58 -6.49 7.13 -3.52
CA GLN A 58 -7.26 8.20 -2.90
C GLN A 58 -7.17 8.04 -1.38
N GLY A 59 -6.76 9.10 -0.68
CA GLY A 59 -6.85 9.23 0.76
C GLY A 59 -7.98 10.20 1.15
N GLU A 60 -8.88 9.77 2.02
CA GLU A 60 -9.96 10.58 2.58
C GLU A 60 -9.76 10.69 4.10
N GLN A 61 -10.02 11.87 4.68
CA GLN A 61 -10.02 12.04 6.13
C GLN A 61 -11.30 11.48 6.72
N ALA A 62 -11.15 10.61 7.72
CA ALA A 62 -12.22 10.14 8.58
C ALA A 62 -11.82 10.43 10.03
N ASP A 63 -12.40 11.46 10.61
CA ASP A 63 -12.00 12.02 11.91
C ASP A 63 -10.50 12.40 11.95
N ASP A 64 -9.73 11.81 12.86
CA ASP A 64 -8.29 12.03 13.00
C ASP A 64 -7.43 11.02 12.19
N LYS A 65 -8.07 10.24 11.32
CA LYS A 65 -7.45 9.16 10.55
C LYS A 65 -7.62 9.36 9.05
N ILE A 66 -6.81 8.63 8.29
CA ILE A 66 -6.87 8.60 6.83
C ILE A 66 -7.36 7.22 6.38
N VAL A 67 -8.38 7.20 5.53
CA VAL A 67 -8.88 6.00 4.86
C VAL A 67 -8.41 6.01 3.42
N PHE A 68 -7.68 4.98 3.02
CA PHE A 68 -7.18 4.83 1.66
C PHE A 68 -8.03 3.86 0.84
N THR A 69 -8.28 4.22 -0.41
CA THR A 69 -8.77 3.31 -1.47
C THR A 69 -7.83 3.38 -2.66
N ALA A 70 -7.66 2.26 -3.38
CA ALA A 70 -6.83 2.21 -4.56
C ALA A 70 -7.31 1.19 -5.58
N ASP A 71 -6.82 1.33 -6.80
CA ASP A 71 -6.95 0.32 -7.86
C ASP A 71 -5.73 0.36 -8.78
N SER A 72 -5.54 -0.70 -9.56
CA SER A 72 -4.49 -0.76 -10.58
C SER A 72 -4.94 -1.59 -11.77
N ASP A 73 -4.45 -1.21 -12.96
CA ASP A 73 -4.62 -1.98 -14.20
C ASP A 73 -3.75 -3.25 -14.26
N ALA A 74 -2.85 -3.45 -13.29
CA ALA A 74 -2.04 -4.65 -13.15
C ALA A 74 -2.33 -5.38 -11.83
N ILE A 75 -2.63 -6.68 -11.93
CA ILE A 75 -3.04 -7.52 -10.79
C ILE A 75 -2.01 -7.56 -9.66
N LEU A 76 -0.72 -7.68 -10.00
CA LEU A 76 0.36 -7.73 -9.00
C LEU A 76 0.51 -6.38 -8.31
N THR A 77 0.50 -5.30 -9.09
CA THR A 77 0.58 -3.95 -8.57
C THR A 77 -0.60 -3.64 -7.65
N LYS A 78 -1.80 -4.11 -7.99
CA LYS A 78 -3.00 -4.02 -7.13
C LYS A 78 -2.81 -4.76 -5.80
N GLY A 79 -2.19 -5.94 -5.83
CA GLY A 79 -1.83 -6.67 -4.62
C GLY A 79 -0.83 -5.93 -3.73
N ILE A 80 0.21 -5.35 -4.34
CA ILE A 80 1.24 -4.59 -3.61
C ILE A 80 0.63 -3.37 -2.91
N ILE A 81 -0.18 -2.56 -3.60
CA ILE A 81 -0.83 -1.41 -2.97
C ILE A 81 -1.85 -1.86 -1.91
N ALA A 82 -2.47 -3.04 -2.05
CA ALA A 82 -3.37 -3.57 -1.03
C ALA A 82 -2.67 -3.87 0.30
N ILE A 83 -1.43 -4.37 0.27
CA ILE A 83 -0.60 -4.58 1.47
C ILE A 83 -0.34 -3.26 2.19
N LEU A 84 0.05 -2.23 1.43
CA LEU A 84 0.29 -0.89 1.99
C LEU A 84 -0.99 -0.29 2.58
N ILE A 85 -2.12 -0.41 1.88
CA ILE A 85 -3.42 0.08 2.38
C ILE A 85 -3.81 -0.63 3.67
N ARG A 86 -3.59 -1.95 3.78
CA ARG A 86 -3.85 -2.68 5.03
C ARG A 86 -3.05 -2.08 6.19
N ALA A 87 -1.76 -1.79 5.98
CA ALA A 87 -0.89 -1.25 7.03
C ALA A 87 -1.24 0.20 7.42
N PHE A 88 -1.57 1.06 6.44
CA PHE A 88 -1.63 2.52 6.65
C PHE A 88 -3.04 3.12 6.66
N SER A 89 -4.07 2.40 6.22
CA SER A 89 -5.45 2.88 6.29
C SER A 89 -6.00 2.81 7.71
N ASN A 90 -6.90 3.73 8.06
CA ASN A 90 -7.45 3.92 9.41
C ASN A 90 -6.41 4.29 10.48
N GLN A 91 -5.32 4.94 10.05
CA GLN A 91 -4.23 5.40 10.92
C GLN A 91 -4.17 6.92 10.92
N LYS A 92 -3.61 7.50 11.99
CA LYS A 92 -3.39 8.94 12.06
C LYS A 92 -2.27 9.35 11.10
N ALA A 93 -2.33 10.58 10.61
CA ALA A 93 -1.31 11.13 9.73
C ALA A 93 0.11 11.04 10.34
N ALA A 94 0.27 11.46 11.59
CA ALA A 94 1.54 11.40 12.32
C ALA A 94 2.09 9.96 12.45
N ASP A 95 1.22 8.98 12.67
CA ASP A 95 1.62 7.57 12.78
C ASP A 95 2.13 7.04 11.43
N ILE A 96 1.46 7.37 10.32
CA ILE A 96 1.90 6.99 8.97
C ILE A 96 3.25 7.62 8.60
N LEU A 97 3.47 8.88 8.99
CA LEU A 97 4.71 9.59 8.73
C LEU A 97 5.90 8.97 9.49
N SER A 98 5.67 8.61 10.75
CA SER A 98 6.68 8.04 11.65
C SER A 98 6.92 6.53 11.47
N ALA A 99 6.00 5.82 10.83
CA ALA A 99 6.13 4.39 10.57
C ALA A 99 7.39 4.05 9.75
N ASP A 100 8.08 2.99 10.19
CA ASP A 100 9.10 2.29 9.44
C ASP A 100 8.49 1.43 8.32
N MET A 101 9.35 0.96 7.41
CA MET A 101 8.96 0.17 6.24
C MET A 101 9.67 -1.18 6.21
N ASP A 102 10.22 -1.63 7.34
CA ASP A 102 11.12 -2.79 7.41
C ASP A 102 10.36 -4.09 7.07
N PHE A 103 9.07 -4.14 7.41
CA PHE A 103 8.17 -5.25 7.06
C PHE A 103 8.13 -5.56 5.56
N ILE A 104 8.36 -4.58 4.69
CA ILE A 104 8.39 -4.77 3.23
C ILE A 104 9.58 -5.65 2.81
N ASP A 105 10.71 -5.50 3.50
CA ASP A 105 11.88 -6.33 3.29
C ASP A 105 11.67 -7.71 3.92
N GLU A 106 11.07 -7.78 5.11
CA GLU A 106 10.79 -9.04 5.82
C GLU A 106 9.84 -9.98 5.05
N ILE A 107 8.83 -9.46 4.36
CA ILE A 107 7.97 -10.30 3.50
C ILE A 107 8.67 -10.78 2.22
N GLY A 108 9.91 -10.35 1.96
CA GLY A 108 10.72 -10.71 0.80
C GLY A 108 10.30 -10.03 -0.50
N LEU A 109 9.41 -9.03 -0.44
CA LEU A 109 8.82 -8.45 -1.64
C LEU A 109 9.88 -7.81 -2.54
N LYS A 110 10.80 -7.00 -2.00
CA LYS A 110 11.76 -6.24 -2.82
C LYS A 110 12.71 -7.14 -3.62
N GLU A 111 13.11 -8.29 -3.08
CA GLU A 111 14.08 -9.20 -3.70
C GLU A 111 13.56 -9.88 -4.97
N HIS A 112 12.24 -10.04 -5.06
CA HIS A 112 11.60 -10.74 -6.17
C HIS A 112 10.90 -9.80 -7.17
N LEU A 113 10.89 -8.49 -6.91
CA LEU A 113 10.38 -7.51 -7.85
C LEU A 113 11.46 -7.13 -8.87
N SER A 114 11.04 -6.98 -10.13
CA SER A 114 11.90 -6.33 -11.13
C SER A 114 12.24 -4.90 -10.67
N PRO A 115 13.38 -4.31 -11.10
CA PRO A 115 13.76 -2.96 -10.70
C PRO A 115 12.66 -1.92 -10.91
N THR A 116 11.92 -2.03 -12.02
CA THR A 116 10.78 -1.14 -12.32
C THR A 116 9.66 -1.27 -11.29
N ARG A 117 9.34 -2.49 -10.85
CA ARG A 117 8.30 -2.73 -9.85
C ARG A 117 8.74 -2.29 -8.45
N ALA A 118 10.01 -2.50 -8.10
CA ALA A 118 10.58 -1.99 -6.85
C ALA A 118 10.52 -0.45 -6.80
N ASN A 119 10.79 0.24 -7.90
CA ASN A 119 10.62 1.69 -7.99
C ASN A 119 9.13 2.10 -7.84
N GLY A 120 8.21 1.34 -8.44
CA GLY A 120 6.77 1.55 -8.26
C GLY A 120 6.34 1.46 -6.79
N LEU A 121 6.84 0.46 -6.05
CA LEU A 121 6.59 0.32 -4.62
C LEU A 121 7.09 1.54 -3.81
N VAL A 122 8.29 2.05 -4.13
CA VAL A 122 8.80 3.28 -3.51
C VAL A 122 7.89 4.48 -3.81
N SER A 123 7.41 4.61 -5.05
CA SER A 123 6.45 5.65 -5.45
C SER A 123 5.12 5.55 -4.68
N MET A 124 4.63 4.33 -4.42
CA MET A 124 3.40 4.11 -3.65
C MET A 124 3.56 4.57 -2.20
N ILE A 125 4.64 4.13 -1.53
CA ILE A 125 4.96 4.52 -0.16
C ILE A 125 5.07 6.04 -0.05
N LYS A 126 5.76 6.67 -1.01
CA LYS A 126 5.89 8.13 -1.06
C LYS A 126 4.53 8.82 -1.15
N ASN A 127 3.62 8.34 -2.00
CA ASN A 127 2.29 8.96 -2.15
C ASN A 127 1.45 8.82 -0.88
N ILE A 128 1.48 7.66 -0.22
CA ILE A 128 0.81 7.46 1.08
C ILE A 128 1.34 8.46 2.11
N LYS A 129 2.67 8.62 2.22
CA LYS A 129 3.27 9.61 3.13
C LYS A 129 2.95 11.06 2.71
N MET A 130 2.80 11.36 1.42
CA MET A 130 2.38 12.68 0.95
C MET A 130 0.93 13.01 1.35
N TYR A 131 0.01 12.05 1.25
CA TYR A 131 -1.33 12.23 1.82
C TYR A 131 -1.25 12.50 3.31
N ALA A 132 -0.51 11.67 4.06
CA ALA A 132 -0.33 11.86 5.50
C ALA A 132 0.20 13.27 5.84
N LEU A 133 1.26 13.73 5.15
CA LEU A 133 1.81 15.07 5.33
C LEU A 133 0.77 16.17 5.06
N ALA A 134 -0.01 16.03 3.98
CA ALA A 134 -1.03 17.01 3.61
C ALA A 134 -2.20 17.09 4.61
N PHE A 135 -2.55 15.97 5.26
CA PHE A 135 -3.55 15.94 6.32
C PHE A 135 -3.01 16.43 7.66
N ASP A 136 -1.76 16.10 7.99
CA ASP A 136 -1.10 16.56 9.21
C ASP A 136 -0.99 18.09 9.25
N ALA A 137 -0.62 18.70 8.11
CA ALA A 137 -0.49 20.16 7.99
C ALA A 137 -1.82 20.94 8.07
N LYS A 138 -2.97 20.27 8.08
CA LYS A 138 -4.31 20.90 8.20
C LYS A 138 -4.84 20.89 9.64
N ASN A 139 -4.21 20.14 10.55
CA ASN A 139 -4.55 20.08 11.97
C ASN A 139 -3.70 21.09 12.77
#